data_AF-A0A7R9AVE3-F1
#
_entry.id   AF-A0A7R9AVE3-F1
#
_cell.length_a   1.000
_cell.length_b   1.000
_cell.length_c   1.000
_cell.angle_alpha   90.00
_cell.angle_beta   90.00
_cell.angle_gamma   90.00
#
_symmetry.space_group_name_H-M   'P 1'
#
loop_
_entity.id
_entity.type
_entity.pdbx_description
1 polymer ?
#
loop_
_entity_poly.entity_id
_entity_poly.type
_entity_poly.pdbx_seq_one_letter_code
_entity_poly.pdbx_strand_id
1 'polypeptide(L)'
;MSNTLCSTDGCSKLSVELNTRSALANYATEAGYCHAFLPNPSYVRMHTTVKHHVTGTVKSTVPYKDFYKPGPNYQEMELCLGCICEATTNCNLTIGCNNQGLCGPFLISQEYWIDAGTPVIRGDSPYTQGAYHRCVIEPYCAATTVRNYMRQFKQDCNQDSLFDCDDVARIHYLGGYQCGIDISHKGYYRVFKQCLNSIRQLTRI
;
A
#
# COMPACT_ATOMS: atom_id res chain seq x y z
N MET A 1 -7.39 17.08 30.00
CA MET A 1 -7.55 15.96 30.96
C MET A 1 -9.02 15.60 30.98
N SER A 2 -9.39 14.48 30.34
CA SER A 2 -10.65 13.77 30.61
C SER A 2 -10.41 12.31 30.26
N ASN A 3 -10.02 11.54 31.27
CA ASN A 3 -10.01 10.08 31.21
C ASN A 3 -11.46 9.61 31.29
N THR A 4 -11.89 8.79 30.34
CA THR A 4 -13.11 7.99 30.53
C THR A 4 -12.68 6.57 30.89
N LEU A 5 -12.82 6.23 32.17
CA LEU A 5 -12.72 4.88 32.69
C LEU A 5 -13.87 4.05 32.12
N CYS A 6 -13.58 2.93 31.45
CA CYS A 6 -14.60 1.97 31.06
C CYS A 6 -14.94 1.05 32.25
N SER A 7 -16.23 0.96 32.56
CA SER A 7 -16.83 0.09 33.58
C SER A 7 -16.60 -1.40 33.28
N THR A 8 -16.53 -2.21 34.32
CA THR A 8 -16.06 -3.61 34.34
C THR A 8 -17.04 -4.68 33.81
N ASP A 9 -18.03 -4.33 33.00
CA ASP A 9 -19.04 -5.31 32.56
C ASP A 9 -19.04 -5.51 31.04
N GLY A 10 -18.50 -6.65 30.60
CA GLY A 10 -18.90 -7.36 29.37
C GLY A 10 -18.49 -6.75 28.03
N CYS A 11 -17.45 -7.33 27.40
CA CYS A 11 -17.28 -7.26 25.94
C CYS A 11 -18.55 -7.79 25.25
N SER A 12 -19.38 -6.88 24.74
CA SER A 12 -20.56 -7.23 23.96
C SER A 12 -20.15 -7.41 22.49
N LYS A 13 -20.52 -8.55 21.90
CA LYS A 13 -20.41 -8.80 20.45
C LYS A 13 -21.14 -7.69 19.70
N LEU A 14 -20.47 -6.99 18.78
CA LEU A 14 -21.18 -6.23 17.73
C LEU A 14 -21.43 -7.14 16.54
N SER A 15 -22.71 -7.43 16.27
CA SER A 15 -23.16 -7.94 14.98
C SER A 15 -23.31 -6.76 14.03
N VAL A 16 -22.47 -6.67 13.00
CA VAL A 16 -22.69 -5.77 11.87
C VAL A 16 -23.55 -6.52 10.85
N GLU A 17 -24.80 -6.09 10.67
CA GLU A 17 -25.63 -6.56 9.54
C GLU A 17 -25.14 -5.89 8.25
N LEU A 18 -24.22 -6.57 7.56
CA LEU A 18 -23.98 -6.33 6.14
C LEU A 18 -25.07 -7.05 5.36
N ASN A 19 -25.82 -6.32 4.55
CA ASN A 19 -26.75 -6.92 3.61
C ASN A 19 -25.95 -7.84 2.67
N THR A 20 -26.13 -9.14 2.88
CA THR A 20 -25.53 -10.33 2.24
C THR A 20 -24.19 -10.84 2.81
N ARG A 21 -24.33 -11.72 3.83
CA ARG A 21 -23.39 -12.67 4.46
C ARG A 21 -22.44 -12.10 5.54
N SER A 22 -22.58 -12.69 6.72
CA SER A 22 -21.85 -12.45 7.96
C SER A 22 -20.36 -12.83 7.86
N ALA A 23 -19.49 -11.96 8.36
CA ALA A 23 -18.09 -12.28 8.66
C ALA A 23 -17.86 -12.10 10.17
N LEU A 24 -17.38 -13.14 10.86
CA LEU A 24 -16.97 -13.07 12.26
C LEU A 24 -15.50 -12.64 12.33
N ALA A 25 -15.20 -11.58 13.09
CA ALA A 25 -13.83 -11.22 13.44
C ALA A 25 -13.53 -11.74 14.86
N ASN A 26 -12.43 -12.47 15.03
CA ASN A 26 -11.92 -12.88 16.34
C ASN A 26 -10.92 -11.83 16.84
N TYR A 27 -11.01 -11.48 18.13
CA TYR A 27 -10.01 -10.66 18.84
C TYR A 27 -9.19 -11.55 19.77
N ALA A 28 -7.86 -11.36 19.81
CA ALA A 28 -6.96 -11.96 20.80
C ALA A 28 -6.49 -10.90 21.80
N THR A 29 -6.41 -11.26 23.07
CA THR A 29 -6.03 -10.39 24.19
C THR A 29 -4.61 -10.67 24.67
N GLU A 30 -3.78 -9.64 24.81
CA GLU A 30 -2.81 -9.51 25.90
C GLU A 30 -2.42 -8.03 26.07
N ALA A 31 -2.41 -7.56 27.33
CA ALA A 31 -2.05 -6.21 27.79
C ALA A 31 -2.91 -5.02 27.30
N GLY A 32 -4.21 -5.03 27.62
CA GLY A 32 -4.95 -3.80 27.97
C GLY A 32 -5.12 -2.69 26.91
N TYR A 33 -4.77 -2.91 25.64
CA TYR A 33 -4.95 -1.94 24.56
C TYR A 33 -5.76 -2.55 23.41
N CYS A 34 -6.95 -2.00 23.15
CA CYS A 34 -7.69 -2.25 21.91
C CYS A 34 -7.11 -1.36 20.80
N HIS A 35 -6.14 -1.87 20.04
CA HIS A 35 -5.81 -1.25 18.76
C HIS A 35 -6.82 -1.74 17.71
N ALA A 36 -7.72 -0.84 17.31
CA ALA A 36 -8.42 -1.00 16.05
C ALA A 36 -7.39 -0.84 14.93
N PHE A 37 -7.07 -1.92 14.21
CA PHE A 37 -6.58 -1.78 12.84
C PHE A 37 -7.75 -1.29 11.99
N LEU A 38 -7.97 0.04 12.02
CA LEU A 38 -8.81 0.68 11.03
C LEU A 38 -8.06 0.61 9.69
N PRO A 39 -8.68 0.12 8.60
CA PRO A 39 -8.17 0.46 7.28
C PRO A 39 -8.11 1.99 7.15
N ASN A 40 -6.97 2.50 6.72
CA ASN A 40 -6.63 3.92 6.61
C ASN A 40 -7.79 4.70 5.93
N PRO A 41 -8.29 5.81 6.52
CA PRO A 41 -9.50 6.53 6.08
C PRO A 41 -9.39 7.31 4.76
N SER A 42 -8.35 7.13 3.94
CA SER A 42 -8.21 7.86 2.66
C SER A 42 -9.20 7.44 1.55
N TYR A 43 -10.12 6.51 1.81
CA TYR A 43 -11.25 6.25 0.90
C TYR A 43 -12.59 6.20 1.63
N VAL A 44 -12.90 7.26 2.38
CA VAL A 44 -14.31 7.61 2.64
C VAL A 44 -14.55 8.94 1.96
N ARG A 45 -15.11 8.91 0.75
CA ARG A 45 -15.82 10.08 0.23
C ARG A 45 -17.02 10.29 1.17
N MET A 46 -16.88 11.13 2.18
CA MET A 46 -18.01 11.70 2.88
C MET A 46 -18.81 12.49 1.85
N HIS A 47 -19.87 11.91 1.31
CA HIS A 47 -20.93 12.70 0.71
C HIS A 47 -21.62 13.43 1.86
N THR A 48 -21.19 14.65 2.16
CA THR A 48 -22.07 15.63 2.81
C THR A 48 -23.25 15.84 1.89
N THR A 49 -24.36 15.15 2.18
CA THR A 49 -25.61 15.42 1.48
C THR A 49 -26.17 16.73 2.03
N VAL A 50 -25.81 17.85 1.41
CA VAL A 50 -26.75 18.97 1.36
C VAL A 50 -27.96 18.42 0.62
N LYS A 51 -29.10 18.33 1.32
CA LYS A 51 -30.36 17.87 0.74
C LYS A 51 -30.85 18.89 -0.29
N HIS A 52 -30.32 18.83 -1.51
CA HIS A 52 -31.05 19.32 -2.66
C HIS A 52 -32.01 18.22 -3.09
N HIS A 53 -33.30 18.56 -3.08
CA HIS A 53 -34.39 17.71 -3.51
C HIS A 53 -34.29 17.54 -5.04
N VAL A 54 -33.49 16.57 -5.49
CA VAL A 54 -33.45 16.17 -6.90
C VAL A 54 -34.41 15.00 -7.05
N THR A 55 -35.63 15.30 -7.51
CA THR A 55 -36.59 14.28 -7.97
C THR A 55 -36.11 13.72 -9.30
N GLY A 56 -35.22 12.72 -9.24
CA GLY A 56 -34.76 11.99 -10.41
C GLY A 56 -34.08 10.68 -10.01
N THR A 57 -34.64 9.55 -10.42
CA THR A 57 -34.02 8.23 -10.25
C THR A 57 -32.82 8.11 -11.18
N VAL A 58 -31.61 8.31 -10.68
CA VAL A 58 -30.39 7.89 -11.40
C VAL A 58 -30.29 6.37 -11.29
N LYS A 59 -30.77 5.65 -12.31
CA LYS A 59 -30.45 4.24 -12.49
C LYS A 59 -29.02 4.15 -13.01
N SER A 60 -28.06 3.93 -12.12
CA SER A 60 -26.72 3.50 -12.53
C SER A 60 -26.83 2.10 -13.13
N THR A 61 -26.69 1.99 -14.44
CA THR A 61 -26.70 0.71 -15.19
C THR A 61 -25.30 0.14 -15.40
N VAL A 62 -24.27 0.70 -14.77
CA VAL A 62 -22.89 0.24 -15.00
C VAL A 62 -22.57 -0.95 -14.08
N PRO A 63 -22.23 -2.13 -14.62
CA PRO A 63 -21.77 -3.27 -13.85
C PRO A 63 -20.66 -2.90 -12.85
N TYR A 64 -20.76 -3.38 -11.61
CA TYR A 64 -19.72 -3.19 -10.56
C TYR A 64 -18.32 -3.64 -11.00
N LYS A 65 -18.24 -4.54 -11.98
CA LYS A 65 -17.02 -5.06 -12.60
C LYS A 65 -16.28 -4.02 -13.45
N ASP A 66 -16.98 -2.98 -13.90
CA ASP A 66 -16.40 -1.90 -14.72
C ASP A 66 -15.79 -0.79 -13.85
N PHE A 67 -15.99 -0.87 -12.52
CA PHE A 67 -15.43 0.08 -11.55
C PHE A 67 -14.22 -0.51 -10.78
N TYR A 68 -14.14 -1.84 -10.63
CA TYR A 68 -13.01 -2.50 -9.98
C TYR A 68 -11.92 -2.86 -11.00
N LYS A 69 -10.91 -2.01 -11.10
CA LYS A 69 -9.76 -2.24 -11.99
C LYS A 69 -8.83 -3.26 -11.34
N PRO A 70 -8.59 -4.43 -11.97
CA PRO A 70 -7.64 -5.38 -11.44
C PRO A 70 -6.26 -4.70 -11.44
N GLY A 71 -5.59 -4.72 -10.29
CA GLY A 71 -4.18 -4.32 -10.21
C GLY A 71 -3.28 -5.34 -10.93
N PRO A 72 -1.96 -5.10 -10.97
CA PRO A 72 -1.04 -6.04 -11.59
C PRO A 72 -1.20 -7.41 -10.94
N ASN A 73 -1.22 -8.45 -11.77
CA ASN A 73 -1.18 -9.82 -11.28
C ASN A 73 0.17 -10.07 -10.57
N TYR A 74 0.29 -11.22 -9.90
CA TYR A 74 1.51 -11.53 -9.13
C TYR A 74 2.78 -11.45 -10.00
N GLN A 75 2.75 -12.03 -11.21
CA GLN A 75 3.90 -12.03 -12.12
C GLN A 75 4.25 -10.62 -12.61
N GLU A 76 3.26 -9.80 -12.96
CA GLU A 76 3.46 -8.40 -13.35
C GLU A 76 4.06 -7.58 -12.21
N MET A 77 3.58 -7.80 -10.98
CA MET A 77 4.12 -7.14 -9.79
C MET A 77 5.59 -7.51 -9.55
N GLU A 78 5.98 -8.79 -9.66
CA GLU A 78 7.38 -9.19 -9.47
C GLU A 78 8.31 -8.56 -10.52
N LEU A 79 7.90 -8.54 -11.78
CA LEU A 79 8.65 -7.89 -12.85
C LEU A 79 8.74 -6.37 -12.63
N CYS A 80 7.65 -5.77 -12.16
CA CYS A 80 7.60 -4.36 -11.80
C CYS A 80 8.60 -4.01 -10.69
N LEU A 81 8.62 -4.81 -9.62
CA LEU A 81 9.55 -4.64 -8.51
C LEU A 81 11.01 -4.77 -8.97
N GLY A 82 11.30 -5.64 -9.94
CA GLY A 82 12.61 -5.70 -10.58
C GLY A 82 13.02 -4.36 -11.20
N CYS A 83 12.14 -3.75 -12.00
CA CYS A 83 12.43 -2.45 -12.62
C CYS A 83 12.54 -1.30 -11.62
N ILE A 84 11.78 -1.34 -10.52
CA ILE A 84 11.92 -0.37 -9.44
C ILE A 84 13.26 -0.54 -8.73
N CYS A 85 13.68 -1.78 -8.44
CA CYS A 85 14.98 -2.09 -7.86
C CYS A 85 16.13 -1.51 -8.71
N GLU A 86 16.08 -1.74 -10.03
CA GLU A 86 17.05 -1.20 -10.99
C GLU A 86 17.04 0.34 -11.00
N ALA A 87 15.86 0.96 -11.05
CA ALA A 87 15.73 2.40 -11.07
C ALA A 87 16.20 3.09 -9.78
N THR A 88 16.06 2.44 -8.63
CA THR A 88 16.38 3.01 -7.33
C THR A 88 17.86 2.86 -6.98
N THR A 89 18.47 1.69 -7.22
CA THR A 89 19.85 1.40 -6.79
C THR A 89 20.70 0.65 -7.82
N ASN A 90 20.23 0.51 -9.07
CA ASN A 90 20.76 -0.49 -10.02
C ASN A 90 20.73 -1.89 -9.38
N CYS A 91 19.64 -2.14 -8.65
CA CYS A 91 19.37 -3.32 -7.85
C CYS A 91 20.54 -3.80 -6.98
N ASN A 92 21.25 -2.87 -6.33
CA ASN A 92 22.36 -3.19 -5.46
C ASN A 92 21.89 -3.79 -4.13
N LEU A 93 21.89 -5.12 -4.05
CA LEU A 93 21.47 -5.88 -2.85
C LEU A 93 22.41 -5.73 -1.65
N THR A 94 23.53 -5.02 -1.79
CA THR A 94 24.55 -4.83 -0.75
C THR A 94 24.67 -3.39 -0.25
N ILE A 95 23.83 -2.48 -0.75
CA ILE A 95 23.95 -1.02 -0.52
C ILE A 95 23.80 -0.57 0.94
N GLY A 96 23.24 -1.41 1.83
CA GLY A 96 23.01 -1.05 3.22
C GLY A 96 22.06 0.15 3.34
N CYS A 97 22.42 1.16 4.14
CA CYS A 97 21.65 2.39 4.31
C CYS A 97 22.48 3.61 3.98
N ASN A 98 21.84 4.64 3.40
CA ASN A 98 22.48 5.94 3.22
C ASN A 98 22.34 6.84 4.47
N ASN A 99 22.98 8.01 4.42
CA ASN A 99 22.97 8.97 5.54
C ASN A 99 21.59 9.60 5.82
N GLN A 100 20.62 9.44 4.92
CA GLN A 100 19.23 9.86 5.09
C GLN A 100 18.36 8.75 5.71
N GLY A 101 18.94 7.60 6.06
CA GLY A 101 18.21 6.47 6.63
C GLY A 101 17.39 5.67 5.63
N LEU A 102 17.57 5.89 4.32
CA LEU A 102 16.97 5.09 3.26
C LEU A 102 17.82 3.85 3.02
N CYS A 103 17.18 2.69 3.00
CA CYS A 103 17.89 1.42 3.12
C CYS A 103 17.50 0.41 2.04
N GLY A 104 18.47 -0.44 1.72
CA GLY A 104 18.31 -1.61 0.87
C GLY A 104 18.10 -1.30 -0.61
N PRO A 105 17.81 -2.34 -1.41
CA PRO A 105 17.71 -2.22 -2.86
C PRO A 105 16.61 -1.28 -3.36
N PHE A 106 15.62 -1.02 -2.51
CA PHE A 106 14.48 -0.15 -2.78
C PHE A 106 14.57 1.21 -2.08
N LEU A 107 15.69 1.54 -1.40
CA LEU A 107 15.85 2.77 -0.60
C LEU A 107 14.59 3.12 0.23
N ILE A 108 14.06 2.12 0.92
CA ILE A 108 12.86 2.25 1.74
C ILE A 108 13.22 3.07 2.99
N SER A 109 12.35 3.97 3.42
CA SER A 109 12.47 4.68 4.71
C SER A 109 11.77 3.91 5.84
N GLN A 110 12.04 4.28 7.09
CA GLN A 110 11.38 3.64 8.23
C GLN A 110 9.87 3.90 8.24
N GLU A 111 9.42 5.10 7.85
CA GLU A 111 8.00 5.47 7.75
C GLU A 111 7.30 4.66 6.66
N TYR A 112 7.94 4.51 5.50
CA TYR A 112 7.44 3.65 4.42
C TYR A 112 7.24 2.21 4.92
N TRP A 113 8.20 1.68 5.67
CA TRP A 113 8.12 0.35 6.27
C TRP A 113 7.01 0.24 7.32
N ILE A 114 6.80 1.27 8.13
CA ILE A 114 5.71 1.35 9.10
C ILE A 114 4.35 1.34 8.39
N ASP A 115 4.16 2.18 7.39
CA ASP A 115 2.91 2.28 6.63
C ASP A 115 2.61 0.97 5.87
N ALA A 116 3.64 0.23 5.48
CA ALA A 116 3.55 -1.11 4.90
C ALA A 116 3.19 -2.22 5.92
N GLY A 117 2.89 -1.87 7.17
CA GLY A 117 2.51 -2.82 8.22
C GLY A 117 3.69 -3.51 8.89
N THR A 118 4.88 -2.91 8.86
CA THR A 118 6.08 -3.39 9.58
C THR A 118 6.45 -4.86 9.30
N PRO A 119 6.54 -5.30 8.03
CA PRO A 119 6.92 -6.68 7.74
C PRO A 119 8.33 -6.99 8.26
N VAL A 120 8.58 -8.23 8.64
CA VAL A 120 9.88 -8.67 9.16
C VAL A 120 10.33 -9.96 8.49
N ILE A 121 11.63 -10.22 8.52
CA ILE A 121 12.18 -11.51 8.11
C ILE A 121 11.66 -12.61 9.04
N ARG A 122 11.63 -13.85 8.54
CA ARG A 122 11.11 -15.00 9.29
C ARG A 122 11.86 -15.16 10.62
N GLY A 123 11.11 -15.20 11.72
CA GLY A 123 11.64 -15.38 13.07
C GLY A 123 12.08 -14.10 13.77
N ASP A 124 11.96 -12.94 13.12
CA ASP A 124 12.14 -11.63 13.75
C ASP A 124 10.78 -11.07 14.24
N SER A 125 10.80 -9.93 14.91
CA SER A 125 9.64 -9.23 15.44
C SER A 125 9.68 -7.76 15.08
N PRO A 126 8.54 -7.13 14.72
CA PRO A 126 8.50 -5.70 14.36
C PRO A 126 8.88 -4.78 15.52
N TYR A 127 8.82 -5.28 16.76
CA TYR A 127 9.17 -4.53 17.97
C TYR A 127 10.66 -4.61 18.33
N THR A 128 11.43 -5.48 17.67
CA THR A 128 12.86 -5.63 17.93
C THR A 128 13.62 -4.43 17.36
N GLN A 129 14.56 -3.88 18.13
CA GLN A 129 15.44 -2.83 17.62
C GLN A 129 16.17 -3.30 16.35
N GLY A 130 16.13 -2.47 15.31
CA GLY A 130 16.72 -2.78 14.00
C GLY A 130 15.92 -3.72 13.10
N ALA A 131 14.68 -4.09 13.46
CA ALA A 131 13.81 -4.92 12.60
C ALA A 131 13.58 -4.29 11.23
N TYR A 132 13.32 -2.98 11.20
CA TYR A 132 13.28 -2.18 9.98
C TYR A 132 14.51 -2.44 9.09
N HIS A 133 15.72 -2.18 9.62
CA HIS A 133 16.97 -2.33 8.88
C HIS A 133 17.14 -3.74 8.34
N ARG A 134 16.97 -4.76 9.19
CA ARG A 134 17.10 -6.17 8.77
C ARG A 134 16.11 -6.56 7.69
N CYS A 135 14.88 -6.05 7.74
CA CYS A 135 13.88 -6.32 6.72
C CYS A 135 14.25 -5.66 5.39
N VAL A 136 14.47 -4.35 5.38
CA VAL A 136 14.55 -3.60 4.11
C VAL A 136 15.86 -3.83 3.35
N ILE A 137 16.92 -4.34 3.99
CA ILE A 137 18.13 -4.80 3.29
C ILE A 137 18.00 -6.25 2.77
N GLU A 138 17.05 -7.03 3.27
CA GLU A 138 16.80 -8.40 2.83
C GLU A 138 15.84 -8.37 1.63
N PRO A 139 16.23 -8.87 0.45
CA PRO A 139 15.45 -8.66 -0.78
C PRO A 139 13.97 -9.09 -0.71
N TYR A 140 13.67 -10.23 -0.06
CA TYR A 140 12.29 -10.72 0.01
C TYR A 140 11.42 -9.88 0.96
N CYS A 141 11.95 -9.48 2.11
CA CYS A 141 11.25 -8.63 3.06
C CYS A 141 11.11 -7.20 2.54
N ALA A 142 12.12 -6.68 1.85
CA ALA A 142 12.06 -5.39 1.17
C ALA A 142 10.97 -5.38 0.07
N ALA A 143 10.94 -6.40 -0.80
CA ALA A 143 9.89 -6.54 -1.80
C ALA A 143 8.50 -6.68 -1.15
N THR A 144 8.39 -7.41 -0.05
CA THR A 144 7.13 -7.53 0.72
C THR A 144 6.69 -6.19 1.28
N THR A 145 7.63 -5.36 1.72
CA THR A 145 7.37 -4.00 2.18
C THR A 145 6.76 -3.16 1.07
N VAL A 146 7.34 -3.16 -0.13
CA VAL A 146 6.77 -2.45 -1.28
C VAL A 146 5.38 -2.96 -1.64
N ARG A 147 5.17 -4.28 -1.73
CA ARG A 147 3.85 -4.86 -2.02
C ARG A 147 2.79 -4.44 -1.00
N ASN A 148 3.13 -4.48 0.29
CA ASN A 148 2.20 -4.06 1.33
C ASN A 148 1.91 -2.56 1.27
N TYR A 149 2.92 -1.73 1.01
CA TYR A 149 2.71 -0.30 0.78
C TYR A 149 1.73 -0.05 -0.38
N MET A 150 1.89 -0.77 -1.49
CA MET A 150 0.95 -0.67 -2.63
C MET A 150 -0.46 -1.11 -2.28
N ARG A 151 -0.65 -2.09 -1.39
CA ARG A 151 -2.00 -2.47 -0.91
C ARG A 151 -2.69 -1.31 -0.19
N GLN A 152 -1.93 -0.48 0.51
CA GLN A 152 -2.45 0.66 1.27
C GLN A 152 -2.67 1.91 0.42
N PHE A 153 -1.78 2.17 -0.54
CA PHE A 153 -1.74 3.44 -1.30
C PHE A 153 -2.06 3.31 -2.78
N LYS A 154 -2.57 2.16 -3.24
CA LYS A 154 -2.96 1.95 -4.64
C LYS A 154 -3.90 3.06 -5.12
N GLN A 155 -3.54 3.70 -6.21
CA GLN A 155 -4.34 4.71 -6.88
C GLN A 155 -3.84 4.85 -8.32
N ASP A 156 -4.73 5.26 -9.21
CA ASP A 156 -4.42 5.62 -10.61
C ASP A 156 -3.73 7.00 -10.59
N CYS A 157 -2.41 7.00 -10.73
CA CYS A 157 -1.56 8.17 -10.55
C CYS A 157 -1.41 8.97 -11.84
N ASN A 158 -1.37 8.28 -12.98
CA ASN A 158 -1.19 8.90 -14.28
C ASN A 158 -2.52 9.19 -15.01
N GLN A 159 -3.66 8.82 -14.42
CA GLN A 159 -5.03 9.02 -14.92
C GLN A 159 -5.32 8.25 -16.22
N ASP A 160 -4.58 7.17 -16.49
CA ASP A 160 -4.77 6.31 -17.67
C ASP A 160 -5.90 5.28 -17.48
N SER A 161 -6.58 5.35 -16.34
CA SER A 161 -7.63 4.44 -15.98
C SER A 161 -7.17 3.01 -15.68
N LEU A 162 -5.93 2.80 -15.28
CA LEU A 162 -5.45 1.53 -14.75
C LEU A 162 -4.75 1.75 -13.40
N PHE A 163 -4.52 0.65 -12.66
CA PHE A 163 -3.52 0.62 -11.60
C PHE A 163 -2.47 -0.37 -12.05
N ASP A 164 -1.38 0.12 -12.63
CA ASP A 164 -0.35 -0.70 -13.27
C ASP A 164 1.05 -0.45 -12.68
N CYS A 165 2.07 -0.98 -13.33
CA CYS A 165 3.45 -0.83 -12.86
C CYS A 165 3.95 0.64 -12.86
N ASP A 166 3.42 1.49 -13.76
CA ASP A 166 3.75 2.92 -13.78
C ASP A 166 3.27 3.60 -12.50
N ASP A 167 2.05 3.27 -12.04
CA ASP A 167 1.50 3.77 -10.78
C ASP A 167 2.29 3.27 -9.57
N VAL A 168 2.64 1.98 -9.55
CA VAL A 168 3.47 1.39 -8.49
C VAL A 168 4.81 2.12 -8.38
N ALA A 169 5.47 2.40 -9.51
CA ALA A 169 6.74 3.11 -9.53
C ALA A 169 6.61 4.58 -9.08
N ARG A 170 5.52 5.25 -9.43
CA ARG A 170 5.21 6.63 -8.98
C ARG A 170 4.95 6.68 -7.49
N ILE A 171 4.13 5.77 -6.96
CA ILE A 171 3.84 5.68 -5.52
C ILE A 171 5.11 5.35 -4.74
N HIS A 172 5.97 4.47 -5.25
CA HIS A 172 7.23 4.16 -4.59
C HIS A 172 8.14 5.39 -4.49
N TYR A 173 8.25 6.16 -5.57
CA TYR A 173 9.15 7.32 -5.64
C TYR A 173 8.62 8.57 -4.93
N LEU A 174 7.31 8.84 -5.01
CA LEU A 174 6.67 10.07 -4.51
C LEU A 174 5.95 9.87 -3.18
N GLY A 175 5.82 8.63 -2.73
CA GLY A 175 4.96 8.27 -1.60
C GLY A 175 3.47 8.24 -1.96
N GLY A 176 2.67 7.76 -1.01
CA GLY A 176 1.26 7.42 -1.23
C GLY A 176 0.27 8.57 -1.46
N TYR A 177 0.69 9.84 -1.38
CA TYR A 177 -0.23 10.99 -1.50
C TYR A 177 0.10 11.95 -2.64
N GLN A 178 1.25 11.77 -3.30
CA GLN A 178 1.78 12.74 -4.26
C GLN A 178 2.06 12.10 -5.64
N CYS A 179 1.57 10.89 -5.90
CA CYS A 179 1.96 10.12 -7.08
C CYS A 179 1.52 10.73 -8.43
N GLY A 180 0.58 11.67 -8.42
CA GLY A 180 0.16 12.43 -9.61
C GLY A 180 1.13 13.53 -10.06
N ILE A 181 2.20 13.80 -9.30
CA ILE A 181 3.25 14.73 -9.72
C ILE A 181 4.01 14.13 -10.91
N ASP A 182 4.28 14.94 -11.94
CA ASP A 182 5.07 14.49 -13.08
C ASP A 182 6.54 14.24 -12.71
N ILE A 183 6.98 13.01 -12.97
CA ILE A 183 8.36 12.55 -12.77
C ILE A 183 9.02 12.12 -14.09
N SER A 184 8.42 12.41 -15.24
CA SER A 184 8.93 12.03 -16.56
C SER A 184 10.39 12.42 -16.81
N HIS A 185 10.82 13.55 -16.22
CA HIS A 185 12.15 14.12 -16.33
C HIS A 185 13.15 13.58 -15.29
N LYS A 186 12.73 12.74 -14.34
CA LYS A 186 13.61 12.20 -13.29
C LYS A 186 14.45 11.04 -13.81
N GLY A 187 15.71 10.97 -13.35
CA GLY A 187 16.62 9.88 -13.69
C GLY A 187 16.07 8.50 -13.33
N TYR A 188 15.47 8.37 -12.14
CA TYR A 188 14.74 7.19 -11.70
C TYR A 188 13.71 6.72 -12.73
N TYR A 189 12.80 7.63 -13.15
CA TYR A 189 11.72 7.26 -14.05
C TYR A 189 12.22 6.86 -15.43
N ARG A 190 13.28 7.50 -15.93
CA ARG A 190 13.93 7.10 -17.18
C ARG A 190 14.45 5.66 -17.14
N VAL A 191 15.20 5.30 -16.09
CA VAL A 191 15.74 3.93 -15.92
C VAL A 191 14.61 2.93 -15.76
N PHE A 192 13.61 3.26 -14.95
CA PHE A 192 12.40 2.46 -14.76
C PHE A 192 11.69 2.15 -16.09
N LYS A 193 11.40 3.18 -16.92
CA LYS A 193 10.72 2.98 -18.21
C LYS A 193 11.55 2.15 -19.18
N GLN A 194 12.88 2.30 -19.18
CA GLN A 194 13.77 1.47 -20.00
C GLN A 194 13.68 -0.01 -19.62
N CYS A 195 13.71 -0.31 -18.33
CA CYS A 195 13.51 -1.67 -17.84
C CYS A 195 12.13 -2.21 -18.20
N LEU A 196 11.06 -1.45 -17.90
CA LEU A 196 9.68 -1.89 -18.14
C LEU A 196 9.41 -2.20 -19.61
N ASN A 197 9.92 -1.36 -20.52
CA ASN A 197 9.81 -1.58 -21.96
C ASN A 197 10.54 -2.85 -22.41
N SER A 198 11.72 -3.12 -21.84
CA SER A 198 12.49 -4.33 -22.14
C SER A 198 11.76 -5.58 -21.68
N ILE A 199 11.17 -5.55 -20.47
CA ILE A 199 10.36 -6.66 -19.96
C ILE A 199 9.15 -6.92 -20.86
N ARG A 200 8.37 -5.89 -21.19
CA ARG A 200 7.18 -6.03 -22.06
C ARG A 200 7.52 -6.69 -23.41
N GLN A 201 8.67 -6.37 -24.01
CA GLN A 201 9.14 -7.01 -25.24
C GLN A 201 9.50 -8.49 -25.06
N LEU A 202 10.07 -8.85 -23.90
CA LEU A 202 10.54 -10.21 -23.62
C LEU A 202 9.43 -11.14 -23.12
N THR A 203 8.46 -10.64 -22.37
CA THR A 203 7.46 -11.46 -21.68
C THR A 203 6.07 -11.43 -22.33
N ARG A 204 5.86 -10.63 -23.39
CA ARG A 204 4.54 -10.46 -24.06
C ARG A 204 3.38 -10.17 -23.09
N ILE A 205 3.67 -9.36 -22.08
CA ILE A 205 2.68 -8.78 -21.14
C ILE A 205 2.43 -7.32 -21.48
#